data_AF-A0A2V8QJN2-F1
#
_entry.id   AF-A0A2V8QJN2-F1
#
_cell.length_a   1.000
_cell.length_b   1.000
_cell.length_c   1.000
_cell.angle_alpha   90.00
_cell.angle_beta   90.00
_cell.angle_gamma   90.00
#
_symmetry.space_group_name_H-M   'P 1'
#
loop_
_entity.id
_entity.type
_entity.pdbx_description
1 polymer ?
#
loop_
_entity_poly.entity_id
_entity_poly.type
_entity_poly.pdbx_seq_one_letter_code
_entity_poly.pdbx_strand_id
1 'polypeptide(L)'
;MQRRRTWIVGAILLLIAFGFRIAVARYLANDTPGDGKLYALLARNLLEHHVYSHEAEPPYGPSLIRLPGYPFFLTAIYYFFGHENNTAVSIAQALIDTVTCVLIGLLAYLWTPFQRRKQVAALAAIALAAVCPFTAIYVGTILTETWASFFLVLLCLLTTLAFQAPNLRRSIWLWAAVGLVGGIQVFFRPDSGLFVLAVGLTLVATLFFRRRDSDEVPKKSARLAKIILQGTIMSVAFMVVLVPWTVRNWRTFHLFQPLAPAHAEMPGEFVPRGYLAWLRTWINDGRYVESVLWPLDDKQFHLEDFPDSAFDSAEEKSRVAQLLDRYNNPAGETTDELDKAAAAEPSPSPGDEEDQSSDDTDDEQDDTAEEEADTATPDMTPPIDAQFAQLAQERIARAPLRYYVWVPMQRAWYLWVGPHSDYYPFDGELFPLRDLDYSVHQHLWLPLFMVLVFIFTLQAVAGGWILWRAATTESRRWLLLVALSIFIRLAFFATLENPEPRYTVEFFPLLAALGGIALASSSFGEVAAGWLLGFV
;
A
#
# COMPACT_ATOMS: atom_id res chain seq x y z
N MET A 1 19.79 -35.55 -15.15
CA MET A 1 20.47 -34.30 -15.57
C MET A 1 19.52 -33.10 -15.66
N GLN A 2 18.33 -33.27 -16.24
CA GLN A 2 17.30 -32.22 -16.41
C GLN A 2 16.93 -31.46 -15.12
N ARG A 3 16.56 -32.18 -14.05
CA ARG A 3 16.23 -31.57 -12.74
C ARG A 3 17.39 -30.72 -12.18
N ARG A 4 18.63 -31.17 -12.37
CA ARG A 4 19.84 -30.46 -11.94
C ARG A 4 20.03 -29.15 -12.72
N ARG A 5 19.75 -29.12 -14.03
CA ARG A 5 19.79 -27.89 -14.84
C ARG A 5 18.76 -26.87 -14.39
N THR A 6 17.52 -27.28 -14.14
CA THR A 6 16.47 -26.40 -13.62
C THR A 6 16.86 -25.74 -12.30
N TRP A 7 17.43 -26.50 -11.36
CA TRP A 7 17.93 -25.96 -10.09
C TRP A 7 19.08 -24.98 -10.28
N ILE A 8 20.01 -25.26 -11.19
CA ILE A 8 21.13 -24.35 -11.50
C ILE A 8 20.60 -23.03 -12.08
N VAL A 9 19.70 -23.09 -13.05
CA VAL A 9 19.10 -21.87 -13.63
C VAL A 9 18.33 -21.07 -12.59
N GLY A 10 17.52 -21.74 -11.76
CA GLY A 10 16.82 -21.09 -10.66
C GLY A 10 17.79 -20.42 -9.68
N ALA A 11 18.87 -21.10 -9.29
CA ALA A 11 19.88 -20.53 -8.40
C ALA A 11 20.58 -19.32 -9.02
N ILE A 12 20.94 -19.36 -10.30
CA ILE A 12 21.53 -18.22 -11.01
C ILE A 12 20.57 -17.03 -11.04
N LEU A 13 19.29 -17.26 -11.37
CA LEU A 13 18.28 -16.20 -11.35
C LEU A 13 18.13 -15.57 -9.97
N LEU A 14 18.15 -16.37 -8.90
CA LEU A 14 18.06 -15.85 -7.53
C LEU A 14 19.32 -15.11 -7.10
N LEU A 15 20.50 -15.54 -7.53
CA LEU A 15 21.75 -14.80 -7.28
C LEU A 15 21.75 -13.45 -8.01
N ILE A 16 21.28 -13.41 -9.26
CA ILE A 16 21.10 -12.16 -10.01
C ILE A 16 20.06 -11.28 -9.31
N ALA A 17 18.92 -11.85 -8.90
CA ALA A 17 17.85 -11.13 -8.20
C ALA A 17 18.34 -10.50 -6.89
N PHE A 18 19.10 -11.25 -6.10
CA PHE A 18 19.67 -10.76 -4.85
C PHE A 18 20.75 -9.71 -5.11
N GLY A 19 21.67 -9.95 -6.06
CA GLY A 19 22.70 -8.98 -6.44
C GLY A 19 22.11 -7.65 -6.93
N PHE A 20 21.04 -7.70 -7.73
CA PHE A 20 20.31 -6.51 -8.17
C PHE A 20 19.70 -5.75 -6.98
N ARG A 21 19.03 -6.44 -6.05
CA ARG A 21 18.44 -5.82 -4.85
C ARG A 21 19.48 -5.21 -3.92
N ILE A 22 20.63 -5.86 -3.75
CA ILE A 22 21.75 -5.31 -2.99
C ILE A 22 22.33 -4.07 -3.70
N ALA A 23 22.42 -4.07 -5.02
CA ALA A 23 22.83 -2.87 -5.77
C ALA A 23 21.84 -1.72 -5.57
N VAL A 24 20.53 -1.99 -5.67
CA VAL A 24 19.48 -1.00 -5.39
C VAL A 24 19.60 -0.47 -3.96
N ALA A 25 19.68 -1.36 -2.95
CA ALA A 25 19.87 -0.98 -1.55
C ALA A 25 21.13 -0.14 -1.31
N ARG A 26 22.20 -0.37 -2.08
CA ARG A 26 23.49 0.32 -1.88
C ARG A 26 23.57 1.67 -2.58
N TYR A 27 23.01 1.77 -3.79
CA TYR A 27 23.19 2.91 -4.69
C TYR A 27 21.94 3.79 -4.82
N LEU A 28 20.76 3.26 -4.51
CA LEU A 28 19.47 3.95 -4.63
C LEU A 28 18.70 3.93 -3.29
N ALA A 29 19.41 3.73 -2.17
CA ALA A 29 18.79 3.83 -0.85
C ALA A 29 18.21 5.24 -0.66
N ASN A 30 16.99 5.29 -0.14
CA ASN A 30 16.25 6.53 0.05
C ASN A 30 15.57 6.56 1.41
N ASP A 31 16.08 7.41 2.29
CA ASP A 31 15.59 7.61 3.66
C ASP A 31 14.76 8.92 3.79
N THR A 32 14.45 9.60 2.68
CA THR A 32 13.66 10.85 2.69
C THR A 32 12.18 10.70 3.08
N PRO A 33 11.47 9.59 2.81
CA PRO A 33 10.03 9.53 3.04
C PRO A 33 9.64 9.74 4.51
N GLY A 34 8.68 10.63 4.77
CA GLY A 34 8.23 10.98 6.13
C GLY A 34 7.74 9.77 6.93
N ASP A 35 7.00 8.86 6.29
CA ASP A 35 6.57 7.59 6.91
C ASP A 35 7.74 6.76 7.44
N GLY A 36 8.86 6.71 6.70
CA GLY A 36 10.05 5.95 7.08
C GLY A 36 10.70 6.49 8.35
N LYS A 37 10.81 7.82 8.45
CA LYS A 37 11.31 8.51 9.67
C LYS A 37 10.41 8.22 10.87
N LEU A 38 9.09 8.29 10.69
CA LEU A 38 8.14 7.96 11.75
C LEU A 38 8.26 6.50 12.21
N TYR A 39 8.40 5.55 11.29
CA TYR A 39 8.60 4.14 11.65
C TYR A 39 9.91 3.91 12.42
N ALA A 40 11.00 4.56 12.00
CA ALA A 40 12.28 4.50 12.69
C ALA A 40 12.19 5.10 14.10
N LEU A 41 11.50 6.24 14.26
CA LEU A 41 11.26 6.87 15.55
C LEU A 41 10.47 5.97 16.50
N LEU A 42 9.37 5.37 16.02
CA LEU A 42 8.59 4.41 16.80
C LEU A 42 9.43 3.22 17.26
N ALA A 43 10.32 2.72 16.40
CA ALA A 43 11.21 1.61 16.72
C ALA A 43 12.30 2.00 17.74
N ARG A 44 12.89 3.20 17.60
CA ARG A 44 13.87 3.75 18.54
C ARG A 44 13.25 3.93 19.93
N ASN A 45 12.11 4.62 20.01
CA ASN A 45 11.44 4.88 21.28
C ASN A 45 11.03 3.58 21.98
N LEU A 46 10.64 2.56 21.21
CA LEU A 46 10.36 1.24 21.78
C LEU A 46 11.62 0.54 22.33
N LEU A 47 12.75 0.68 21.65
CA LEU A 47 14.02 0.06 22.03
C LEU A 47 14.66 0.75 23.23
N GLU A 48 14.68 2.08 23.26
CA GLU A 48 15.39 2.90 24.25
C GLU A 48 14.53 3.24 25.47
N HIS A 49 13.26 3.55 25.25
CA HIS A 49 12.36 4.05 26.29
C HIS A 49 11.27 3.04 26.67
N HIS A 50 11.20 1.91 25.98
CA HIS A 50 10.17 0.89 26.18
C HIS A 50 8.73 1.40 25.99
N VAL A 51 8.57 2.49 25.25
CA VAL A 51 7.27 3.07 24.90
C VAL A 51 7.12 3.14 23.38
N TYR A 52 6.00 2.62 22.88
CA TYR A 52 5.63 2.79 21.48
C TYR A 52 5.10 4.21 21.27
N SER A 53 5.99 5.15 20.98
CA SER A 53 5.72 6.59 20.91
C SER A 53 6.21 7.20 19.60
N HIS A 54 5.47 8.19 19.11
CA HIS A 54 5.80 8.99 17.93
C HIS A 54 6.40 10.36 18.29
N GLU A 55 6.60 10.65 19.58
CA GLU A 55 7.21 11.89 20.05
C GLU A 55 8.74 11.80 19.97
N ALA A 56 9.38 12.87 19.51
CA ALA A 56 10.84 12.94 19.42
C ALA A 56 11.50 13.18 20.79
N GLU A 57 10.75 13.76 21.73
CA GLU A 57 11.24 14.22 23.02
C GLU A 57 10.35 13.72 24.18
N PRO A 58 10.85 13.74 25.44
CA PRO A 58 10.06 13.37 26.60
C PRO A 58 8.80 14.26 26.73
N PRO A 59 7.66 13.72 27.21
CA PRO A 59 7.53 12.51 28.02
C PRO A 59 7.29 11.19 27.25
N TYR A 60 7.39 11.17 25.91
CA TYR A 60 7.17 10.00 25.06
C TYR A 60 5.80 9.34 25.26
N GLY A 61 4.73 10.08 25.00
CA GLY A 61 3.36 9.59 25.08
C GLY A 61 3.11 8.36 24.19
N PRO A 62 2.31 7.38 24.62
CA PRO A 62 2.00 6.20 23.82
C PRO A 62 1.24 6.61 22.55
N SER A 63 1.57 5.97 21.42
CA SER A 63 0.95 6.23 20.12
C SER A 63 0.11 5.06 19.60
N LEU A 64 -0.88 5.32 18.75
CA LEU A 64 -1.65 4.31 18.00
C LEU A 64 -1.71 4.56 16.49
N ILE A 65 -1.01 5.59 16.00
CA ILE A 65 -1.16 6.16 14.64
C ILE A 65 -0.61 5.25 13.53
N ARG A 66 0.24 4.30 13.89
CA ARG A 66 0.77 3.24 13.02
C ARG A 66 0.61 1.89 13.70
N LEU A 67 0.46 0.85 12.86
CA LEU A 67 0.42 -0.52 13.34
C LEU A 67 1.84 -1.04 13.64
N PRO A 68 1.98 -2.00 14.57
CA PRO A 68 3.27 -2.33 15.14
C PRO A 68 4.16 -3.21 14.24
N GLY A 69 3.64 -3.78 13.15
CA GLY A 69 4.35 -4.82 12.39
C GLY A 69 5.70 -4.35 11.84
N TYR A 70 5.71 -3.24 11.10
CA TYR A 70 6.94 -2.71 10.52
C TYR A 70 7.88 -2.08 11.57
N PRO A 71 7.40 -1.26 12.54
CA PRO A 71 8.23 -0.81 13.66
C PRO A 71 8.85 -1.93 14.50
N PHE A 72 8.14 -3.04 14.76
CA PHE A 72 8.71 -4.18 15.47
C PHE A 72 9.78 -4.89 14.64
N PHE A 73 9.61 -4.96 13.33
CA PHE A 73 10.66 -5.43 12.44
C PHE A 73 11.91 -4.53 12.52
N LEU A 74 11.77 -3.21 12.44
CA LEU A 74 12.88 -2.26 12.59
C LEU A 74 13.54 -2.39 13.97
N THR A 75 12.74 -2.48 15.04
CA THR A 75 13.22 -2.66 16.41
C THR A 75 14.09 -3.92 16.52
N ALA A 76 13.66 -5.03 15.91
CA ALA A 76 14.44 -6.27 15.92
C ALA A 76 15.77 -6.10 15.17
N ILE A 77 15.78 -5.42 14.02
CA ILE A 77 17.02 -5.16 13.27
C ILE A 77 17.96 -4.26 14.07
N TYR A 78 17.45 -3.16 14.64
CA TYR A 78 18.25 -2.23 15.43
C TYR A 78 18.83 -2.88 16.69
N TYR A 79 18.08 -3.79 17.32
CA TYR A 79 18.56 -4.58 18.46
C TYR A 79 19.73 -5.50 18.10
N PHE A 80 19.66 -6.23 16.97
CA PHE A 80 20.69 -7.23 16.62
C PHE A 80 21.89 -6.67 15.84
N PHE A 81 21.69 -5.63 15.03
CA PHE A 81 22.69 -5.15 14.07
C PHE A 81 23.17 -3.72 14.35
N GLY A 82 22.72 -3.12 15.45
CA GLY A 82 23.11 -1.77 15.86
C GLY A 82 22.02 -0.74 15.60
N HIS A 83 22.05 0.30 16.44
CA HIS A 83 21.04 1.36 16.45
C HIS A 83 20.95 2.08 15.10
N GLU A 84 19.73 2.33 14.62
CA GLU A 84 19.44 3.03 13.35
C GLU A 84 20.22 2.49 12.13
N ASN A 85 20.56 1.19 12.13
CA ASN A 85 21.31 0.58 11.04
C ASN A 85 20.41 0.28 9.82
N ASN A 86 20.12 1.33 9.03
CA ASN A 86 19.29 1.25 7.83
C ASN A 86 19.90 0.34 6.76
N THR A 87 21.23 0.19 6.71
CA THR A 87 21.87 -0.78 5.81
C THR A 87 21.46 -2.21 6.15
N ALA A 88 21.40 -2.58 7.43
CA ALA A 88 20.94 -3.90 7.85
C ALA A 88 19.45 -4.12 7.52
N VAL A 89 18.63 -3.07 7.66
CA VAL A 89 17.20 -3.09 7.27
C VAL A 89 17.08 -3.39 5.77
N SER A 90 17.80 -2.65 4.92
CA SER A 90 17.75 -2.83 3.47
C SER A 90 18.28 -4.19 3.02
N ILE A 91 19.31 -4.75 3.68
CA ILE A 91 19.80 -6.12 3.41
C ILE A 91 18.74 -7.16 3.79
N ALA A 92 18.08 -6.99 4.93
CA ALA A 92 17.00 -7.89 5.36
C ALA A 92 15.81 -7.83 4.37
N GLN A 93 15.42 -6.63 3.94
CA GLN A 93 14.41 -6.42 2.90
C GLN A 93 14.84 -7.06 1.56
N ALA A 94 16.12 -6.95 1.16
CA ALA A 94 16.64 -7.55 -0.07
C ALA A 94 16.51 -9.07 -0.06
N LEU A 95 16.78 -9.69 1.10
CA LEU A 95 16.62 -11.12 1.29
C LEU A 95 15.13 -11.51 1.19
N ILE A 96 14.25 -10.80 1.89
CA ILE A 96 12.80 -11.06 1.86
C ILE A 96 12.25 -10.92 0.45
N ASP A 97 12.60 -9.87 -0.28
CA ASP A 97 12.12 -9.67 -1.65
C ASP A 97 12.67 -10.74 -2.62
N THR A 98 13.89 -11.22 -2.38
CA THR A 98 14.44 -12.37 -3.13
C THR A 98 13.68 -13.66 -2.83
N VAL A 99 13.28 -13.88 -1.58
CA VAL A 99 12.39 -15.00 -1.21
C VAL A 99 11.03 -14.85 -1.88
N THR A 100 10.50 -13.62 -1.99
CA THR A 100 9.25 -13.34 -2.72
C THR A 100 9.34 -13.81 -4.17
N CYS A 101 10.47 -13.63 -4.88
CA CYS A 101 10.68 -14.19 -6.22
C CYS A 101 10.47 -15.71 -6.27
N VAL A 102 10.95 -16.45 -5.26
CA VAL A 102 10.75 -17.90 -5.17
C VAL A 102 9.26 -18.22 -5.00
N LEU A 103 8.56 -17.50 -4.12
CA LEU A 103 7.13 -17.70 -3.89
C LEU A 103 6.29 -17.41 -5.14
N ILE A 104 6.63 -16.36 -5.89
CA ILE A 104 6.02 -16.04 -7.20
C ILE A 104 6.21 -17.20 -8.18
N GLY A 105 7.41 -17.76 -8.27
CA GLY A 105 7.70 -18.96 -9.06
C GLY A 105 6.86 -20.18 -8.64
N LEU A 106 6.68 -20.39 -7.33
CA LEU A 106 5.84 -21.46 -6.80
C LEU A 106 4.36 -21.25 -7.13
N LEU A 107 3.85 -20.01 -7.10
CA LEU A 107 2.50 -19.71 -7.56
C LEU A 107 2.32 -20.08 -9.02
N ALA A 108 3.22 -19.62 -9.90
CA ALA A 108 3.16 -19.95 -11.33
C ALA A 108 3.24 -21.47 -11.57
N TYR A 109 4.06 -22.20 -10.80
CA TYR A 109 4.16 -23.66 -10.84
C TYR A 109 2.83 -24.34 -10.49
N LEU A 110 2.11 -23.84 -9.48
CA LEU A 110 0.87 -24.41 -8.98
C LEU A 110 -0.34 -24.03 -9.84
N TRP A 111 -0.36 -22.82 -10.41
CA TRP A 111 -1.48 -22.29 -11.16
C TRP A 111 -1.48 -22.70 -12.63
N THR A 112 -0.31 -22.96 -13.20
CA THR A 112 -0.21 -23.28 -14.63
C THR A 112 -0.96 -24.59 -14.98
N PRO A 113 -1.82 -24.57 -16.01
CA PRO A 113 -2.55 -25.75 -16.45
C PRO A 113 -1.65 -26.76 -17.18
N PHE A 114 -0.47 -26.34 -17.63
CA PHE A 114 0.43 -27.15 -18.44
C PHE A 114 1.35 -28.03 -17.59
N GLN A 115 0.95 -29.27 -17.33
CA GLN A 115 1.70 -30.19 -16.45
C GLN A 115 3.18 -30.36 -16.86
N ARG A 116 3.48 -30.43 -18.16
CA ARG A 116 4.85 -30.60 -18.66
C ARG A 116 5.70 -29.32 -18.60
N ARG A 117 5.08 -28.14 -18.49
CA ARG A 117 5.76 -26.83 -18.52
C ARG A 117 5.76 -26.10 -17.17
N LYS A 118 5.41 -26.80 -16.08
CA LYS A 118 5.39 -26.22 -14.72
C LYS A 118 6.71 -25.58 -14.30
N GLN A 119 7.83 -26.23 -14.58
CA GLN A 119 9.16 -25.69 -14.27
C GLN A 119 9.49 -24.45 -15.10
N VAL A 120 9.09 -24.42 -16.37
CA VAL A 120 9.31 -23.28 -17.25
C VAL A 120 8.48 -22.08 -16.78
N ALA A 121 7.22 -22.29 -16.41
CA ALA A 121 6.36 -21.24 -15.85
C ALA A 121 6.94 -20.65 -14.56
N ALA A 122 7.45 -21.51 -13.67
CA ALA A 122 8.09 -21.09 -12.43
C ALA A 122 9.35 -20.25 -12.69
N LEU A 123 10.26 -20.73 -13.56
CA LEU A 123 11.49 -20.01 -13.89
C LEU A 123 11.22 -18.69 -14.61
N ALA A 124 10.23 -18.65 -15.51
CA ALA A 124 9.82 -17.43 -16.18
C ALA A 124 9.25 -16.41 -15.19
N ALA A 125 8.40 -16.83 -14.25
CA ALA A 125 7.88 -15.96 -13.22
C ALA A 125 8.98 -15.44 -12.27
N ILE A 126 9.94 -16.29 -11.89
CA ILE A 126 11.13 -15.87 -11.12
C ILE A 126 11.94 -14.83 -11.91
N ALA A 127 12.16 -15.06 -13.21
CA ALA A 127 12.92 -14.12 -14.04
C ALA A 127 12.23 -12.76 -14.14
N LEU A 128 10.90 -12.72 -14.32
CA LEU A 128 10.12 -11.47 -14.34
C LEU A 128 10.19 -10.74 -12.99
N ALA A 129 10.02 -11.46 -11.88
CA ALA A 129 10.11 -10.88 -10.53
C ALA A 129 11.54 -10.41 -10.19
N ALA A 130 12.55 -11.13 -10.66
CA ALA A 130 13.95 -10.80 -10.41
C ALA A 130 14.35 -9.44 -10.96
N VAL A 131 13.79 -9.06 -12.13
CA VAL A 131 14.11 -7.84 -12.87
C VAL A 131 13.06 -6.74 -12.73
N CYS A 132 12.07 -6.92 -11.86
CA CYS A 132 10.99 -5.95 -11.68
C CYS A 132 11.51 -4.71 -10.92
N PRO A 133 11.59 -3.52 -11.55
CA PRO A 133 12.09 -2.32 -10.86
C PRO A 133 11.10 -1.82 -9.80
N PHE A 134 9.79 -1.94 -10.08
CA PHE A 134 8.71 -1.40 -9.25
C PHE A 134 8.63 -1.97 -7.84
N THR A 135 9.14 -3.19 -7.62
CA THR A 135 9.22 -3.79 -6.27
C THR A 135 10.61 -3.68 -5.67
N ALA A 136 11.64 -3.60 -6.51
CA ALA A 136 13.03 -3.60 -6.07
C ALA A 136 13.42 -2.30 -5.36
N ILE A 137 12.90 -1.13 -5.77
CA ILE A 137 13.27 0.16 -5.14
C ILE A 137 12.99 0.18 -3.64
N TYR A 138 11.86 -0.40 -3.22
CA TYR A 138 11.43 -0.48 -1.82
C TYR A 138 12.37 -1.29 -0.93
N VAL A 139 13.27 -2.10 -1.51
CA VAL A 139 14.30 -2.77 -0.71
C VAL A 139 15.25 -1.76 -0.07
N GLY A 140 15.52 -0.64 -0.74
CA GLY A 140 16.37 0.44 -0.26
C GLY A 140 15.62 1.57 0.45
N THR A 141 14.32 1.41 0.69
CA THR A 141 13.46 2.44 1.30
C THR A 141 12.83 1.87 2.57
N ILE A 142 12.79 2.67 3.64
CA ILE A 142 12.22 2.26 4.94
C ILE A 142 10.69 2.34 4.88
N LEU A 143 10.07 1.42 4.14
CA LEU A 143 8.63 1.35 3.97
C LEU A 143 8.13 -0.10 3.98
N THR A 144 6.80 -0.25 3.89
CA THR A 144 6.10 -1.50 4.18
C THR A 144 5.91 -2.39 2.95
N GLU A 145 6.15 -1.88 1.74
CA GLU A 145 5.82 -2.50 0.44
C GLU A 145 6.52 -3.84 0.22
N THR A 146 7.80 -3.96 0.61
CA THR A 146 8.55 -5.23 0.49
C THR A 146 7.88 -6.34 1.29
N TRP A 147 7.49 -6.05 2.54
CA TRP A 147 6.81 -7.00 3.41
C TRP A 147 5.36 -7.24 2.95
N ALA A 148 4.65 -6.20 2.52
CA ALA A 148 3.30 -6.32 1.98
C ALA A 148 3.26 -7.24 0.75
N SER A 149 4.21 -7.07 -0.18
CA SER A 149 4.38 -7.92 -1.36
C SER A 149 4.68 -9.37 -0.97
N PHE A 150 5.62 -9.59 -0.05
CA PHE A 150 5.96 -10.92 0.45
C PHE A 150 4.72 -11.63 1.04
N PHE A 151 4.01 -10.97 1.95
CA PHE A 151 2.85 -11.55 2.61
C PHE A 151 1.68 -11.78 1.66
N LEU A 152 1.43 -10.90 0.68
CA LEU A 152 0.41 -11.12 -0.34
C LEU A 152 0.66 -12.39 -1.15
N VAL A 153 1.91 -12.59 -1.60
CA VAL A 153 2.29 -13.78 -2.37
C VAL A 153 2.19 -15.03 -1.49
N LEU A 154 2.65 -14.96 -0.24
CA LEU A 154 2.54 -16.04 0.74
C LEU A 154 1.07 -16.38 1.02
N LEU A 155 0.21 -15.39 1.20
CA LEU A 155 -1.23 -15.54 1.41
C LEU A 155 -1.88 -16.24 0.22
N CYS A 156 -1.57 -15.81 -1.01
CA CYS A 156 -2.02 -16.46 -2.24
C CYS A 156 -1.55 -17.93 -2.32
N LEU A 157 -0.31 -18.20 -1.92
CA LEU A 157 0.28 -19.55 -1.94
C LEU A 157 -0.39 -20.46 -0.92
N LEU A 158 -0.53 -20.01 0.33
CA LEU A 158 -1.21 -20.74 1.39
C LEU A 158 -2.67 -21.00 1.05
N THR A 159 -3.36 -20.01 0.47
CA THR A 159 -4.73 -20.15 -0.03
C THR A 159 -4.82 -21.23 -1.12
N THR A 160 -3.87 -21.21 -2.07
CA THR A 160 -3.77 -22.23 -3.13
C THR A 160 -3.61 -23.62 -2.53
N LEU A 161 -2.69 -23.78 -1.58
CA LEU A 161 -2.46 -25.05 -0.87
C LEU A 161 -3.68 -25.47 -0.02
N ALA A 162 -4.38 -24.53 0.60
CA ALA A 162 -5.56 -24.77 1.43
C ALA A 162 -6.72 -25.35 0.61
N PHE A 163 -6.93 -24.83 -0.61
CA PHE A 163 -7.90 -25.37 -1.56
C PHE A 163 -7.49 -26.76 -2.09
N GLN A 164 -6.19 -27.01 -2.25
CA GLN A 164 -5.63 -28.28 -2.70
C GLN A 164 -5.41 -29.30 -1.56
N ALA A 165 -5.85 -29.00 -0.33
CA ALA A 165 -5.57 -29.84 0.82
C ALA A 165 -6.21 -31.24 0.68
N PRO A 166 -5.42 -32.33 0.85
CA PRO A 166 -5.88 -33.70 0.62
C PRO A 166 -6.81 -34.23 1.72
N ASN A 167 -6.75 -33.66 2.93
CA ASN A 167 -7.54 -34.10 4.07
C ASN A 167 -7.95 -32.91 4.95
N LEU A 168 -8.95 -33.14 5.81
CA LEU A 168 -9.53 -32.10 6.67
C LEU A 168 -8.50 -31.48 7.61
N ARG A 169 -7.68 -32.30 8.29
CA ARG A 169 -6.66 -31.83 9.22
C ARG A 169 -5.70 -30.83 8.57
N ARG A 170 -5.17 -31.16 7.39
CA ARG A 170 -4.28 -30.26 6.65
C ARG A 170 -5.02 -29.02 6.15
N SER A 171 -6.30 -29.16 5.76
CA SER A 171 -7.12 -28.01 5.38
C SER A 171 -7.30 -27.04 6.55
N ILE A 172 -7.60 -27.53 7.77
CA ILE A 172 -7.73 -26.70 8.98
C ILE A 172 -6.45 -25.91 9.24
N TRP A 173 -5.29 -26.58 9.25
CA TRP A 173 -4.01 -25.90 9.50
C TRP A 173 -3.66 -24.87 8.43
N LEU A 174 -3.94 -25.17 7.16
CA LEU A 174 -3.68 -24.22 6.07
C LEU A 174 -4.61 -23.01 6.12
N TRP A 175 -5.90 -23.19 6.41
CA TRP A 175 -6.83 -22.06 6.58
C TRP A 175 -6.51 -21.23 7.83
N ALA A 176 -6.03 -21.86 8.90
CA ALA A 176 -5.51 -21.15 10.06
C ALA A 176 -4.26 -20.34 9.68
N ALA A 177 -3.32 -20.92 8.92
CA ALA A 177 -2.14 -20.21 8.43
C ALA A 177 -2.50 -19.03 7.51
N VAL A 178 -3.52 -19.17 6.64
CA VAL A 178 -4.05 -18.07 5.82
C VAL A 178 -4.56 -16.94 6.72
N GLY A 179 -5.33 -17.24 7.76
CA GLY A 179 -5.80 -16.24 8.72
C GLY A 179 -4.67 -15.55 9.49
N LEU A 180 -3.71 -16.32 10.02
CA LEU A 180 -2.56 -15.78 10.75
C LEU A 180 -1.70 -14.88 9.88
N VAL A 181 -1.35 -15.33 8.67
CA VAL A 181 -0.55 -14.52 7.72
C VAL A 181 -1.31 -13.26 7.32
N GLY A 182 -2.63 -13.36 7.07
CA GLY A 182 -3.46 -12.20 6.80
C GLY A 182 -3.47 -11.19 7.95
N GLY A 183 -3.52 -11.66 9.20
CA GLY A 183 -3.49 -10.78 10.38
C GLY A 183 -2.13 -10.13 10.59
N ILE A 184 -1.03 -10.88 10.38
CA ILE A 184 0.34 -10.34 10.45
C ILE A 184 0.53 -9.28 9.36
N GLN A 185 0.06 -9.56 8.14
CA GLN A 185 0.16 -8.62 7.04
C GLN A 185 -0.56 -7.30 7.35
N VAL A 186 -1.73 -7.37 7.99
CA VAL A 186 -2.45 -6.17 8.45
C VAL A 186 -1.61 -5.33 9.41
N PHE A 187 -0.80 -5.93 10.28
CA PHE A 187 0.10 -5.18 11.15
C PHE A 187 1.23 -4.44 10.42
N PHE A 188 1.62 -4.89 9.23
CA PHE A 188 2.53 -4.13 8.38
C PHE A 188 1.78 -3.05 7.59
N ARG A 189 0.58 -3.35 7.10
CA ARG A 189 -0.22 -2.43 6.28
C ARG A 189 -1.73 -2.67 6.48
N PRO A 190 -2.48 -1.72 7.10
CA PRO A 190 -3.89 -1.94 7.47
C PRO A 190 -4.81 -2.36 6.31
N ASP A 191 -4.60 -1.78 5.13
CA ASP A 191 -5.38 -2.04 3.92
C ASP A 191 -5.23 -3.48 3.39
N SER A 192 -4.21 -4.22 3.84
CA SER A 192 -4.03 -5.64 3.51
C SER A 192 -5.16 -6.53 4.00
N GLY A 193 -6.03 -6.05 4.90
CA GLY A 193 -7.28 -6.74 5.25
C GLY A 193 -8.17 -7.02 4.02
N LEU A 194 -8.06 -6.19 2.97
CA LEU A 194 -8.76 -6.39 1.70
C LEU A 194 -8.31 -7.68 0.97
N PHE A 195 -7.07 -8.13 1.15
CA PHE A 195 -6.62 -9.40 0.57
C PHE A 195 -7.24 -10.60 1.29
N VAL A 196 -7.43 -10.51 2.61
CA VAL A 196 -8.15 -11.54 3.39
C VAL A 196 -9.62 -11.58 2.98
N LEU A 197 -10.23 -10.41 2.74
CA LEU A 197 -11.56 -10.32 2.15
C LEU A 197 -11.62 -10.98 0.77
N ALA A 198 -10.65 -10.72 -0.11
CA ALA A 198 -10.57 -11.35 -1.43
C ALA A 198 -10.48 -12.88 -1.35
N VAL A 199 -9.71 -13.42 -0.40
CA VAL A 199 -9.65 -14.86 -0.12
C VAL A 199 -11.01 -15.39 0.37
N GLY A 200 -11.66 -14.71 1.31
CA GLY A 200 -12.99 -15.09 1.82
C GLY A 200 -14.06 -15.11 0.73
N LEU A 201 -14.10 -14.08 -0.12
CA LEU A 201 -15.00 -14.00 -1.27
C LEU A 201 -14.71 -15.09 -2.30
N THR A 202 -13.43 -15.39 -2.56
CA THR A 202 -13.03 -16.52 -3.42
C THR A 202 -13.54 -17.85 -2.85
N LEU A 203 -13.41 -18.05 -1.54
CA LEU A 203 -13.89 -19.25 -0.84
C LEU A 203 -15.41 -19.41 -0.99
N VAL A 204 -16.20 -18.35 -0.78
CA VAL A 204 -17.65 -18.37 -0.96
C VAL A 204 -18.03 -18.62 -2.43
N ALA A 205 -17.33 -17.98 -3.37
CA ALA A 205 -17.60 -18.12 -4.80
C ALA A 205 -17.43 -19.56 -5.32
N THR A 206 -16.61 -20.39 -4.64
CA THR A 206 -16.45 -21.80 -5.00
C THR A 206 -17.76 -22.61 -4.91
N LEU A 207 -18.79 -22.13 -4.19
CA LEU A 207 -20.13 -22.72 -4.18
C LEU A 207 -20.77 -22.73 -5.58
N PHE A 208 -20.50 -21.71 -6.38
CA PHE A 208 -21.12 -21.50 -7.69
C PHE A 208 -20.33 -22.16 -8.83
N PHE A 209 -19.09 -22.60 -8.56
CA PHE A 209 -18.31 -23.32 -9.55
C PHE A 209 -18.82 -24.78 -9.67
N ARG A 210 -19.47 -25.08 -10.79
CA ARG A 210 -19.83 -26.46 -11.18
C ARG A 210 -18.55 -27.27 -11.39
N ARG A 211 -18.41 -28.38 -10.67
CA ARG A 211 -17.46 -29.44 -11.03
C ARG A 211 -18.02 -30.14 -12.26
N ARG A 212 -17.21 -30.24 -13.32
CA ARG A 212 -17.56 -30.95 -14.55
C ARG A 212 -17.39 -32.46 -14.41
N ASP A 213 -16.55 -32.91 -13.48
CA ASP A 213 -16.27 -34.32 -13.20
C ASP A 213 -16.46 -34.64 -11.70
N SER A 214 -17.55 -35.33 -11.36
CA SER A 214 -17.63 -36.29 -10.24
C SER A 214 -19.07 -36.83 -10.12
N ASP A 215 -19.23 -38.14 -10.28
CA ASP A 215 -20.50 -38.88 -10.25
C ASP A 215 -21.20 -38.90 -8.87
N GLU A 216 -20.54 -38.41 -7.82
CA GLU A 216 -21.14 -38.18 -6.51
C GLU A 216 -20.96 -36.71 -6.11
N VAL A 217 -21.94 -35.87 -6.44
CA VAL A 217 -21.94 -34.48 -5.98
C VAL A 217 -22.32 -34.48 -4.49
N PRO A 218 -21.41 -34.13 -3.55
CA PRO A 218 -21.79 -34.02 -2.16
C PRO A 218 -22.94 -33.01 -2.02
N LYS A 219 -23.92 -33.33 -1.17
CA LYS A 219 -25.09 -32.48 -0.91
C LYS A 219 -24.63 -31.03 -0.70
N LYS A 220 -25.36 -30.07 -1.30
CA LYS A 220 -25.05 -28.63 -1.22
C LYS A 220 -24.83 -28.16 0.23
N SER A 221 -25.56 -28.74 1.19
CA SER A 221 -25.41 -28.50 2.62
C SER A 221 -24.04 -28.88 3.19
N ALA A 222 -23.48 -30.03 2.79
CA ALA A 222 -22.16 -30.47 3.25
C ALA A 222 -21.04 -29.57 2.71
N ARG A 223 -21.19 -29.05 1.48
CA ARG A 223 -20.27 -28.07 0.89
C ARG A 223 -20.32 -26.73 1.63
N LEU A 224 -21.53 -26.26 1.92
CA LEU A 224 -21.75 -25.04 2.69
C LEU A 224 -21.13 -25.15 4.09
N ALA A 225 -21.38 -26.24 4.81
CA ALA A 225 -20.80 -26.48 6.14
C ALA A 225 -19.26 -26.47 6.11
N LYS A 226 -18.65 -27.08 5.08
CA LYS A 226 -17.20 -27.04 4.89
C LYS A 226 -16.67 -25.62 4.69
N ILE A 227 -17.33 -24.82 3.85
CA ILE A 227 -16.94 -23.42 3.59
C ILE A 227 -17.09 -22.57 4.84
N ILE A 228 -18.19 -22.73 5.59
CA ILE A 228 -18.38 -22.04 6.87
C ILE A 228 -17.25 -22.40 7.83
N LEU A 229 -16.93 -23.69 8.00
CA LEU A 229 -15.82 -24.12 8.86
C LEU A 229 -14.48 -23.50 8.44
N GLN A 230 -14.16 -23.54 7.14
CA GLN A 230 -12.92 -22.97 6.60
C GLN A 230 -12.84 -21.45 6.80
N GLY A 231 -13.94 -20.74 6.52
CA GLY A 231 -14.08 -19.31 6.76
C GLY A 231 -13.95 -18.95 8.23
N THR A 232 -14.62 -19.68 9.12
CA THR A 232 -14.52 -19.47 10.57
C THR A 232 -13.09 -19.69 11.08
N ILE A 233 -12.40 -20.75 10.65
CA ILE A 233 -11.01 -21.00 11.06
C ILE A 233 -10.11 -19.85 10.63
N MET A 234 -10.24 -19.42 9.37
CA MET A 234 -9.47 -18.30 8.83
C MET A 234 -9.76 -17.01 9.61
N SER A 235 -11.03 -16.68 9.85
CA SER A 235 -11.43 -15.47 10.59
C SER A 235 -10.97 -15.49 12.04
N VAL A 236 -11.10 -16.61 12.74
CA VAL A 236 -10.63 -16.74 14.14
C VAL A 236 -9.11 -16.58 14.19
N ALA A 237 -8.37 -17.24 13.31
CA ALA A 237 -6.93 -17.12 13.25
C ALA A 237 -6.48 -15.69 12.92
N PHE A 238 -7.17 -15.01 12.01
CA PHE A 238 -6.94 -13.59 11.71
C PHE A 238 -7.17 -12.69 12.92
N MET A 239 -8.29 -12.87 13.64
CA MET A 239 -8.62 -12.08 14.83
C MET A 239 -7.61 -12.29 15.96
N VAL A 240 -7.12 -13.52 16.15
CA VAL A 240 -6.11 -13.83 17.19
C VAL A 240 -4.86 -12.96 17.06
N VAL A 241 -4.47 -12.60 15.83
CA VAL A 241 -3.31 -11.72 15.62
C VAL A 241 -3.61 -10.28 16.04
N LEU A 242 -4.81 -9.77 15.76
CA LEU A 242 -5.19 -8.37 16.04
C LEU A 242 -5.55 -8.12 17.51
N VAL A 243 -5.98 -9.15 18.23
CA VAL A 243 -6.45 -9.05 19.62
C VAL A 243 -5.43 -8.40 20.56
N PRO A 244 -4.13 -8.78 20.60
CA PRO A 244 -3.17 -8.16 21.51
C PRO A 244 -3.04 -6.65 21.33
N TRP A 245 -2.98 -6.18 20.08
CA TRP A 245 -2.90 -4.75 19.76
C TRP A 245 -4.18 -4.02 20.18
N THR A 246 -5.33 -4.63 19.91
CA THR A 246 -6.64 -4.07 20.27
C THR A 246 -6.79 -3.96 21.79
N VAL A 247 -6.36 -4.98 22.54
CA VAL A 247 -6.38 -4.98 24.01
C VAL A 247 -5.43 -3.91 24.56
N ARG A 248 -4.26 -3.72 23.97
CA ARG A 248 -3.36 -2.63 24.33
C ARG A 248 -4.05 -1.28 24.12
N ASN A 249 -4.65 -1.05 22.96
CA ASN A 249 -5.30 0.23 22.67
C ASN A 249 -6.50 0.51 23.58
N TRP A 250 -7.28 -0.51 23.92
CA TRP A 250 -8.38 -0.38 24.89
C TRP A 250 -7.88 -0.06 26.31
N ARG A 251 -6.72 -0.57 26.72
CA ARG A 251 -6.14 -0.28 28.04
C ARG A 251 -5.46 1.08 28.10
N THR A 252 -4.78 1.49 27.04
CA THR A 252 -3.97 2.71 27.01
C THR A 252 -4.80 3.95 26.64
N PHE A 253 -5.72 3.81 25.68
CA PHE A 253 -6.49 4.95 25.15
C PHE A 253 -7.99 4.85 25.43
N HIS A 254 -8.45 3.75 26.05
CA HIS A 254 -9.88 3.48 26.25
C HIS A 254 -10.69 3.39 24.95
N LEU A 255 -10.02 3.09 23.83
CA LEU A 255 -10.62 2.97 22.50
C LEU A 255 -10.52 1.56 21.94
N PHE A 256 -11.61 1.06 21.37
CA PHE A 256 -11.62 -0.18 20.60
C PHE A 256 -11.07 0.08 19.18
N GLN A 257 -9.75 0.09 19.06
CA GLN A 257 -9.04 0.45 17.82
C GLN A 257 -8.14 -0.71 17.37
N PRO A 258 -8.65 -1.67 16.58
CA PRO A 258 -7.85 -2.82 16.10
C PRO A 258 -6.90 -2.49 14.95
N LEU A 259 -7.17 -1.41 14.20
CA LEU A 259 -6.39 -0.94 13.05
C LEU A 259 -5.82 0.46 13.31
N ALA A 260 -4.88 0.93 12.50
CA ALA A 260 -4.48 2.34 12.56
C ALA A 260 -5.66 3.26 12.16
N PRO A 261 -5.75 4.47 12.74
CA PRO A 261 -6.65 5.53 12.27
C PRO A 261 -6.38 5.91 10.81
N ALA A 262 -7.37 6.50 10.15
CA ALA A 262 -7.32 6.72 8.70
C ALA A 262 -6.36 7.85 8.30
N HIS A 263 -6.19 8.86 9.16
CA HIS A 263 -5.39 10.05 8.92
C HIS A 263 -4.20 10.14 9.87
N ALA A 264 -3.79 9.02 10.47
CA ALA A 264 -2.70 8.97 11.45
C ALA A 264 -2.96 9.77 12.72
N GLU A 265 -4.22 9.97 13.11
CA GLU A 265 -4.60 10.86 14.20
C GLU A 265 -4.55 10.20 15.59
N MET A 266 -4.25 10.98 16.62
CA MET A 266 -4.39 10.62 18.03
C MET A 266 -5.79 10.94 18.57
N PRO A 267 -6.22 10.31 19.68
CA PRO A 267 -7.53 10.59 20.27
C PRO A 267 -7.69 12.06 20.66
N GLY A 268 -8.71 12.72 20.11
CA GLY A 268 -8.99 14.14 20.37
C GLY A 268 -8.29 15.12 19.42
N GLU A 269 -7.42 14.62 18.54
CA GLU A 269 -6.76 15.45 17.53
C GLU A 269 -7.74 15.89 16.43
N PHE A 270 -7.62 17.15 16.02
CA PHE A 270 -8.39 17.69 14.92
C PHE A 270 -7.90 17.12 13.58
N VAL A 271 -8.83 16.75 12.71
CA VAL A 271 -8.52 16.29 11.35
C VAL A 271 -9.38 17.10 10.40
N PRO A 272 -8.79 17.76 9.39
CA PRO A 272 -9.51 18.62 8.44
C PRO A 272 -10.29 17.80 7.40
N ARG A 273 -11.33 17.11 7.85
CA ARG A 273 -12.13 16.18 7.04
C ARG A 273 -12.93 16.90 5.95
N GLY A 274 -13.33 18.15 6.17
CA GLY A 274 -13.98 18.98 5.18
C GLY A 274 -13.08 19.33 4.00
N TYR A 275 -11.85 19.75 4.29
CA TYR A 275 -10.81 20.02 3.28
C TYR A 275 -10.49 18.75 2.49
N LEU A 276 -10.24 17.63 3.16
CA LEU A 276 -9.99 16.33 2.52
C LEU A 276 -11.18 15.88 1.66
N ALA A 277 -12.43 16.09 2.13
CA ALA A 277 -13.63 15.80 1.35
C ALA A 277 -13.71 16.66 0.08
N TRP A 278 -13.31 17.93 0.15
CA TRP A 278 -13.26 18.82 -1.01
C TRP A 278 -12.20 18.36 -2.02
N LEU A 279 -10.97 18.06 -1.57
CA LEU A 279 -9.90 17.49 -2.41
C LEU A 279 -10.36 16.20 -3.10
N ARG A 280 -11.06 15.33 -2.35
CA ARG A 280 -11.62 14.08 -2.86
C ARG A 280 -12.59 14.26 -4.03
N THR A 281 -13.13 15.46 -4.26
CA THR A 281 -14.03 15.72 -5.39
C THR A 281 -13.33 15.95 -6.73
N TRP A 282 -12.02 16.21 -6.74
CA TRP A 282 -11.33 16.63 -7.96
C TRP A 282 -9.90 16.12 -8.12
N ILE A 283 -9.14 15.82 -7.05
CA ILE A 283 -7.78 15.28 -7.19
C ILE A 283 -7.85 13.96 -7.94
N ASN A 284 -7.05 13.80 -9.00
CA ASN A 284 -6.97 12.58 -9.79
C ASN A 284 -5.54 12.20 -10.22
N ASP A 285 -4.56 12.95 -9.73
CA ASP A 285 -3.15 12.91 -10.11
C ASP A 285 -2.29 13.19 -8.86
N GLY A 286 -1.17 12.48 -8.71
CA GLY A 286 -0.29 12.55 -7.55
C GLY A 286 0.37 13.91 -7.35
N ARG A 287 0.55 14.71 -8.41
CA ARG A 287 1.16 16.06 -8.32
C ARG A 287 0.43 16.98 -7.36
N TYR A 288 -0.90 16.87 -7.31
CA TYR A 288 -1.71 17.68 -6.40
C TYR A 288 -1.65 17.16 -4.96
N VAL A 289 -1.29 15.90 -4.75
CA VAL A 289 -1.08 15.37 -3.40
C VAL A 289 0.17 16.02 -2.80
N GLU A 290 1.26 16.07 -3.56
CA GLU A 290 2.51 16.73 -3.12
C GLU A 290 2.38 18.24 -2.96
N SER A 291 1.53 18.90 -3.75
CA SER A 291 1.42 20.36 -3.73
C SER A 291 0.38 20.91 -2.76
N VAL A 292 -0.77 20.24 -2.57
CA VAL A 292 -1.89 20.81 -1.78
C VAL A 292 -2.43 19.89 -0.68
N LEU A 293 -1.97 18.64 -0.58
CA LEU A 293 -2.39 17.73 0.50
C LEU A 293 -1.30 17.57 1.56
N TRP A 294 -0.08 17.18 1.14
CA TRP A 294 1.02 16.94 2.08
C TRP A 294 1.55 18.20 2.79
N PRO A 295 1.61 19.39 2.16
CA PRO A 295 2.08 20.60 2.83
C PRO A 295 1.01 21.33 3.65
N LEU A 296 -0.15 20.70 3.89
CA LEU A 296 -1.22 21.30 4.70
C LEU A 296 -0.69 21.62 6.11
N ASP A 297 -0.98 22.81 6.59
CA ASP A 297 -0.50 23.42 7.85
C ASP A 297 1.03 23.67 7.92
N ASP A 298 1.81 23.22 6.93
CA ASP A 298 3.25 23.50 6.81
C ASP A 298 3.54 24.70 5.88
N LYS A 299 2.70 24.91 4.86
CA LYS A 299 2.91 25.93 3.82
C LYS A 299 1.66 26.74 3.53
N GLN A 300 1.88 27.99 3.14
CA GLN A 300 0.83 28.86 2.62
C GLN A 300 0.37 28.34 1.26
N PHE A 301 -0.93 28.45 1.01
CA PHE A 301 -1.52 28.05 -0.26
C PHE A 301 -2.03 29.25 -1.04
N HIS A 302 -1.70 29.30 -2.32
CA HIS A 302 -2.18 30.29 -3.26
C HIS A 302 -3.16 29.66 -4.25
N LEU A 303 -4.04 30.47 -4.82
CA LEU A 303 -5.07 29.99 -5.76
C LEU A 303 -4.46 29.36 -7.02
N GLU A 304 -3.22 29.71 -7.34
CA GLU A 304 -2.45 29.22 -8.49
C GLU A 304 -1.94 27.78 -8.30
N ASP A 305 -1.86 27.31 -7.06
CA ASP A 305 -1.44 25.94 -6.73
C ASP A 305 -2.53 24.91 -7.08
N PHE A 306 -3.77 25.38 -7.27
CA PHE A 306 -4.92 24.55 -7.61
C PHE A 306 -5.23 24.63 -9.11
N PRO A 307 -5.49 23.50 -9.78
CA PRO A 307 -5.85 23.51 -11.19
C PRO A 307 -7.24 24.12 -11.39
N ASP A 308 -7.53 24.65 -12.57
CA ASP A 308 -8.87 25.18 -12.87
C ASP A 308 -9.99 24.13 -12.70
N SER A 309 -9.67 22.84 -12.87
CA SER A 309 -10.61 21.73 -12.60
C SER A 309 -10.99 21.57 -11.13
N ALA A 310 -10.25 22.19 -10.20
CA ALA A 310 -10.60 22.20 -8.77
C ALA A 310 -11.87 23.01 -8.50
N PHE A 311 -12.30 23.90 -9.40
CA PHE A 311 -13.45 24.79 -9.21
C PHE A 311 -14.55 24.54 -10.26
N ASP A 312 -15.81 24.37 -9.84
CA ASP A 312 -16.92 24.19 -10.79
C ASP A 312 -17.49 25.50 -11.32
N SER A 313 -17.24 26.60 -10.61
CA SER A 313 -17.80 27.92 -10.91
C SER A 313 -16.86 29.04 -10.41
N ALA A 314 -17.03 30.24 -10.98
CA ALA A 314 -16.30 31.42 -10.52
C ALA A 314 -16.65 31.80 -9.06
N GLU A 315 -17.90 31.56 -8.64
CA GLU A 315 -18.36 31.77 -7.27
C GLU A 315 -17.63 30.85 -6.29
N GLU A 316 -17.54 29.55 -6.62
CA GLU A 316 -16.76 28.60 -5.83
C GLU A 316 -15.28 28.98 -5.77
N LYS A 317 -14.67 29.37 -6.90
CA LYS A 317 -13.28 29.83 -6.93
C LYS A 317 -13.04 31.03 -6.02
N SER A 318 -13.99 31.98 -5.98
CA SER A 318 -13.94 33.13 -5.06
C SER A 318 -14.11 32.73 -3.59
N ARG A 319 -15.00 31.78 -3.28
CA ARG A 319 -15.16 31.24 -1.92
C ARG A 319 -13.89 30.54 -1.44
N VAL A 320 -13.29 29.70 -2.27
CA VAL A 320 -12.02 29.03 -1.91
C VAL A 320 -10.91 30.06 -1.70
N ALA A 321 -10.80 31.09 -2.54
CA ALA A 321 -9.82 32.16 -2.33
C ALA A 321 -9.98 32.85 -0.96
N GLN A 322 -11.22 33.10 -0.52
CA GLN A 322 -11.49 33.67 0.82
C GLN A 322 -11.11 32.71 1.95
N LEU A 323 -11.32 31.39 1.77
CA LEU A 323 -10.92 30.39 2.76
C LEU A 323 -9.41 30.27 2.87
N LEU A 324 -8.69 30.29 1.74
CA LEU A 324 -7.23 30.25 1.71
C LEU A 324 -6.62 31.50 2.34
N ASP A 325 -7.23 32.67 2.15
CA ASP A 325 -6.77 33.92 2.78
C ASP A 325 -6.86 33.85 4.31
N ARG A 326 -7.94 33.26 4.85
CA ARG A 326 -8.08 33.01 6.30
C ARG A 326 -7.10 31.96 6.80
N TYR A 327 -6.95 30.87 6.08
CA TYR A 327 -6.00 29.79 6.39
C TYR A 327 -4.56 30.31 6.45
N ASN A 328 -4.16 31.16 5.50
CA ASN A 328 -2.82 31.75 5.47
C ASN A 328 -2.61 32.84 6.53
N ASN A 329 -3.69 33.44 7.06
CA ASN A 329 -3.63 34.57 8.00
C ASN A 329 -4.56 34.34 9.22
N PRO A 330 -4.27 33.35 10.08
CA PRO A 330 -5.16 32.97 11.19
C PRO A 330 -5.34 34.09 12.24
N ALA A 331 -4.35 34.99 12.39
CA ALA A 331 -4.39 36.11 13.35
C ALA A 331 -5.50 37.16 13.09
N GLY A 332 -6.23 37.06 11.98
CA GLY A 332 -7.36 37.94 11.65
C GLY A 332 -8.69 37.55 12.31
N GLU A 333 -8.80 36.37 12.93
CA GLU A 333 -10.01 35.94 13.63
C GLU A 333 -10.04 36.55 15.05
N THR A 334 -10.83 37.61 15.22
CA THR A 334 -11.12 38.15 16.56
C THR A 334 -11.67 37.05 17.45
N THR A 335 -11.14 36.95 18.67
CA THR A 335 -11.44 36.00 19.76
C THR A 335 -12.94 35.73 20.00
N ASP A 336 -13.84 36.59 19.54
CA ASP A 336 -15.30 36.43 19.63
C ASP A 336 -15.92 35.35 18.71
N GLU A 337 -15.24 34.88 17.65
CA GLU A 337 -15.75 33.82 16.75
C GLU A 337 -15.30 32.40 17.16
N LEU A 338 -14.08 32.27 17.68
CA LEU A 338 -13.53 31.01 18.20
C LEU A 338 -14.31 30.51 19.43
N ASP A 339 -14.69 31.41 20.35
CA ASP A 339 -15.47 31.09 21.56
C ASP A 339 -16.91 30.65 21.26
N LYS A 340 -17.51 31.13 20.15
CA LYS A 340 -18.87 30.72 19.74
C LYS A 340 -18.90 29.35 19.07
N ALA A 341 -17.82 28.94 18.42
CA ALA A 341 -17.69 27.63 17.80
C ALA A 341 -17.37 26.54 18.84
N ALA A 342 -16.49 26.83 19.81
CA ALA A 342 -16.16 25.91 20.90
C ALA A 342 -17.35 25.58 21.81
N ALA A 343 -18.33 26.49 21.94
CA ALA A 343 -19.54 26.28 22.73
C ALA A 343 -20.56 25.30 22.11
N ALA A 344 -20.32 24.77 20.90
CA ALA A 344 -21.23 23.86 20.21
C ALA A 344 -20.96 22.35 20.46
N GLU A 345 -19.91 21.99 21.21
CA GLU A 345 -19.62 20.60 21.59
C GLU A 345 -19.58 20.41 23.12
N PRO A 346 -19.99 19.24 23.65
CA PRO A 346 -20.09 19.02 25.08
C PRO A 346 -18.72 18.75 25.72
N SER A 347 -18.20 19.72 26.48
CA SER A 347 -17.01 19.57 27.32
C SER A 347 -17.24 18.60 28.50
N PRO A 348 -16.24 17.85 28.96
CA PRO A 348 -16.11 17.46 30.36
C PRO A 348 -15.26 18.48 31.14
N SER A 349 -15.68 18.67 32.40
CA SER A 349 -15.23 19.65 33.42
C SER A 349 -13.77 19.48 33.93
N PRO A 350 -13.26 20.48 34.70
CA PRO A 350 -11.87 20.95 34.63
C PRO A 350 -10.95 20.33 35.70
N GLY A 351 -9.65 20.43 35.47
CA GLY A 351 -8.60 20.15 36.45
C GLY A 351 -7.38 21.04 36.19
N ASP A 352 -7.38 22.17 36.88
CA ASP A 352 -6.28 23.01 37.38
C ASP A 352 -5.04 23.25 36.50
N GLU A 353 -4.98 24.49 36.01
CA GLU A 353 -3.83 25.20 35.45
C GLU A 353 -2.77 25.49 36.52
N GLU A 354 -1.50 25.23 36.21
CA GLU A 354 -0.40 26.10 36.65
C GLU A 354 0.56 26.29 35.47
N ASP A 355 0.51 27.50 34.89
CA ASP A 355 1.46 28.04 33.94
C ASP A 355 2.87 28.16 34.53
N GLN A 356 3.87 27.79 33.74
CA GLN A 356 5.16 28.48 33.77
C GLN A 356 5.90 28.32 32.44
N SER A 357 5.93 29.44 31.73
CA SER A 357 6.74 29.76 30.55
C SER A 357 8.25 29.66 30.81
N SER A 358 9.00 29.16 29.84
CA SER A 358 10.38 29.61 29.59
C SER A 358 10.79 29.31 28.15
N ASP A 359 11.02 30.38 27.40
CA ASP A 359 11.64 30.46 26.07
C ASP A 359 13.16 30.18 26.08
N ASP A 360 13.68 30.06 24.85
CA ASP A 360 15.04 30.38 24.35
C ASP A 360 16.16 29.31 24.41
N THR A 361 16.54 28.71 23.26
CA THR A 361 17.60 29.19 22.32
C THR A 361 18.17 28.05 21.41
N ASP A 362 18.09 28.26 20.08
CA ASP A 362 19.16 28.36 19.03
C ASP A 362 20.26 27.27 18.93
N ASP A 363 20.86 26.89 17.80
CA ASP A 363 20.90 27.33 16.39
C ASP A 363 21.75 26.30 15.61
N GLU A 364 21.55 26.14 14.30
CA GLU A 364 22.68 26.02 13.34
C GLU A 364 22.26 26.47 11.92
N GLN A 365 23.06 27.40 11.39
CA GLN A 365 22.85 28.32 10.27
C GLN A 365 23.00 27.68 8.87
N ASP A 366 22.26 28.21 7.89
CA ASP A 366 22.77 28.42 6.52
C ASP A 366 22.30 29.78 5.98
N ASP A 367 23.24 30.54 5.43
CA ASP A 367 23.14 31.95 5.06
C ASP A 367 22.45 32.14 3.69
N THR A 368 21.23 32.68 3.68
CA THR A 368 20.80 33.65 2.65
C THR A 368 19.81 34.64 3.25
N ALA A 369 20.27 35.88 3.44
CA ALA A 369 19.46 36.99 3.89
C ALA A 369 18.46 37.43 2.81
N GLU A 370 17.20 37.04 2.98
CA GLU A 370 16.03 37.81 2.55
C GLU A 370 15.15 38.02 3.78
N GLU A 371 14.63 39.24 3.93
CA GLU A 371 13.91 39.75 5.10
C GLU A 371 12.75 38.81 5.52
N GLU A 372 12.90 38.10 6.64
CA GLU A 372 11.80 37.39 7.31
C GLU A 372 10.80 38.41 7.84
N ALA A 373 9.82 38.75 7.00
CA ALA A 373 8.53 39.17 7.50
C ALA A 373 7.96 38.00 8.32
N ASP A 374 7.54 38.31 9.55
CA ASP A 374 6.80 37.48 10.49
C ASP A 374 5.56 36.85 9.79
N THR A 375 5.76 35.74 9.08
CA THR A 375 4.71 35.06 8.33
C THR A 375 3.96 34.15 9.30
N ALA A 376 2.72 34.52 9.62
CA ALA A 376 1.84 33.68 10.42
C ALA A 376 1.82 32.25 9.85
N THR A 377 2.03 31.27 10.73
CA THR A 377 1.94 29.85 10.39
C THR A 377 0.52 29.55 9.92
N PRO A 378 0.32 29.02 8.70
CA PRO A 378 -1.01 28.65 8.22
C PRO A 378 -1.66 27.59 9.11
N ASP A 379 -2.97 27.67 9.29
CA ASP A 379 -3.68 26.76 10.17
C ASP A 379 -5.11 26.47 9.67
N MET A 380 -5.40 25.20 9.43
CA MET A 380 -6.73 24.73 9.05
C MET A 380 -7.66 24.64 10.27
N THR A 381 -8.30 25.76 10.61
CA THR A 381 -9.20 25.81 11.76
C THR A 381 -10.54 25.07 11.52
N PRO A 382 -11.24 24.59 12.57
CA PRO A 382 -12.54 23.92 12.41
C PRO A 382 -13.60 24.74 11.65
N PRO A 383 -13.73 26.07 11.82
CA PRO A 383 -14.62 26.89 11.01
C PRO A 383 -14.26 26.91 9.51
N ILE A 384 -12.98 26.93 9.17
CA ILE A 384 -12.51 26.88 7.76
C ILE A 384 -12.83 25.50 7.17
N ASP A 385 -12.50 24.43 7.90
CA ASP A 385 -12.76 23.05 7.47
C ASP A 385 -14.26 22.80 7.22
N ALA A 386 -15.13 23.30 8.10
CA ALA A 386 -16.58 23.19 7.94
C ALA A 386 -17.08 23.85 6.63
N GLN A 387 -16.45 24.93 6.19
CA GLN A 387 -16.79 25.57 4.91
C GLN A 387 -16.29 24.76 3.71
N PHE A 388 -15.12 24.13 3.79
CA PHE A 388 -14.69 23.16 2.78
C PHE A 388 -15.62 21.94 2.72
N ALA A 389 -16.11 21.46 3.86
CA ALA A 389 -17.10 20.38 3.90
C ALA A 389 -18.39 20.76 3.15
N GLN A 390 -18.85 22.00 3.28
CA GLN A 390 -20.01 22.51 2.53
C GLN A 390 -19.73 22.56 1.03
N LEU A 391 -18.55 23.06 0.62
CA LEU A 391 -18.14 23.05 -0.80
C LEU A 391 -18.12 21.63 -1.36
N ALA A 392 -17.56 20.67 -0.63
CA ALA A 392 -17.55 19.27 -1.02
C ALA A 392 -18.98 18.73 -1.22
N GLN A 393 -19.89 18.98 -0.28
CA GLN A 393 -21.29 18.57 -0.38
C GLN A 393 -22.00 19.19 -1.59
N GLU A 394 -21.83 20.48 -1.83
CA GLU A 394 -22.41 21.19 -2.99
C GLU A 394 -21.90 20.59 -4.31
N ARG A 395 -20.60 20.31 -4.41
CA ARG A 395 -20.00 19.65 -5.59
C ARG A 395 -20.55 18.26 -5.82
N ILE A 396 -20.66 17.45 -4.76
CA ILE A 396 -21.18 16.07 -4.85
C ILE A 396 -22.65 16.08 -5.26
N ALA A 397 -23.46 16.99 -4.70
CA ALA A 397 -24.87 17.13 -5.04
C ALA A 397 -25.08 17.58 -6.51
N ARG A 398 -24.23 18.49 -7.00
CA ARG A 398 -24.28 18.98 -8.38
C ARG A 398 -23.88 17.90 -9.40
N ALA A 399 -22.87 17.10 -9.09
CA ALA A 399 -22.31 16.12 -10.02
C ALA A 399 -21.99 14.76 -9.35
N PRO A 400 -23.02 13.97 -8.96
CA PRO A 400 -22.80 12.71 -8.24
C PRO A 400 -22.03 11.67 -9.06
N LEU A 401 -22.27 11.60 -10.37
CA LEU A 401 -21.52 10.68 -11.25
C LEU A 401 -20.04 11.06 -11.36
N ARG A 402 -19.69 12.34 -11.24
CA ARG A 402 -18.29 12.76 -11.23
C ARG A 402 -17.59 12.20 -10.00
N TYR A 403 -18.18 12.39 -8.83
CA TYR A 403 -17.59 11.96 -7.55
C TYR A 403 -17.56 10.44 -7.37
N TYR A 404 -18.67 9.75 -7.64
CA TYR A 404 -18.77 8.30 -7.35
C TYR A 404 -18.21 7.40 -8.45
N VAL A 405 -18.05 7.90 -9.68
CA VAL A 405 -17.66 7.07 -10.84
C VAL A 405 -16.45 7.66 -11.56
N TRP A 406 -16.55 8.88 -12.08
CA TRP A 406 -15.55 9.40 -13.00
C TRP A 406 -14.19 9.66 -12.34
N VAL A 407 -14.17 10.39 -11.22
CA VAL A 407 -12.92 10.70 -10.50
C VAL A 407 -12.27 9.42 -9.98
N PRO A 408 -12.99 8.47 -9.34
CA PRO A 408 -12.42 7.18 -9.00
C PRO A 408 -11.90 6.39 -10.19
N MET A 409 -12.57 6.40 -11.35
CA MET A 409 -12.04 5.76 -12.56
C MET A 409 -10.75 6.41 -13.06
N GLN A 410 -10.65 7.73 -12.99
CA GLN A 410 -9.42 8.47 -13.33
C GLN A 410 -8.28 8.13 -12.36
N ARG A 411 -8.56 8.11 -11.05
CA ARG A 411 -7.59 7.67 -10.04
C ARG A 411 -7.15 6.22 -10.25
N ALA A 412 -8.08 5.31 -10.50
CA ALA A 412 -7.76 3.91 -10.77
C ALA A 412 -6.89 3.76 -12.02
N TRP A 413 -7.14 4.56 -13.06
CA TRP A 413 -6.30 4.60 -14.24
C TRP A 413 -4.90 5.12 -13.92
N TYR A 414 -4.81 6.24 -13.21
CA TYR A 414 -3.54 6.83 -12.79
C TYR A 414 -2.72 5.88 -11.90
N LEU A 415 -3.34 5.31 -10.87
CA LEU A 415 -2.75 4.31 -9.95
C LEU A 415 -2.22 3.07 -10.67
N TRP A 416 -2.80 2.69 -11.82
CA TRP A 416 -2.38 1.51 -12.57
C TRP A 416 -1.36 1.82 -13.67
N VAL A 417 -1.52 2.95 -14.36
CA VAL A 417 -0.79 3.27 -15.60
C VAL A 417 0.36 4.25 -15.37
N GLY A 418 0.40 4.91 -14.21
CA GLY A 418 1.49 5.78 -13.80
C GLY A 418 2.87 5.10 -13.94
N PRO A 419 3.96 5.86 -13.98
CA PRO A 419 5.30 5.30 -14.16
C PRO A 419 5.73 4.40 -12.99
N HIS A 420 5.17 4.55 -11.78
CA HIS A 420 5.64 3.88 -10.56
C HIS A 420 7.15 4.09 -10.34
N SER A 421 7.60 5.31 -10.64
CA SER A 421 8.98 5.76 -10.47
C SER A 421 9.27 6.28 -9.06
N ASP A 422 8.29 6.20 -8.14
CA ASP A 422 8.42 6.64 -6.76
C ASP A 422 9.75 6.16 -6.14
N TYR A 423 10.46 7.09 -5.50
CA TYR A 423 11.75 6.89 -4.82
C TYR A 423 12.96 6.59 -5.71
N TYR A 424 12.81 6.54 -7.03
CA TYR A 424 13.97 6.61 -7.93
C TYR A 424 14.50 8.06 -8.03
N PRO A 425 15.78 8.27 -8.37
CA PRO A 425 16.34 9.62 -8.58
C PRO A 425 15.72 10.44 -9.72
N PHE A 426 14.81 9.84 -10.48
CA PHE A 426 14.06 10.44 -11.58
C PHE A 426 12.54 10.37 -11.33
N ASP A 427 12.13 10.23 -10.07
CA ASP A 427 10.73 10.22 -9.66
C ASP A 427 9.96 11.44 -10.18
N GLY A 428 8.64 11.32 -10.23
CA GLY A 428 7.74 12.33 -10.76
C GLY A 428 6.85 11.82 -11.90
N GLU A 429 6.13 12.77 -12.51
CA GLU A 429 5.08 12.47 -13.48
C GLU A 429 5.52 12.61 -14.94
N LEU A 430 5.00 11.71 -15.79
CA LEU A 430 5.27 11.79 -17.22
C LEU A 430 4.54 12.97 -17.89
N PHE A 431 3.39 13.37 -17.35
CA PHE A 431 2.54 14.40 -17.95
C PHE A 431 2.30 15.58 -17.00
N PRO A 432 2.28 16.81 -17.55
CA PRO A 432 2.53 17.17 -18.94
C PRO A 432 4.03 17.17 -19.28
N LEU A 433 4.38 16.83 -20.53
CA LEU A 433 5.78 16.68 -20.98
C LEU A 433 6.65 17.94 -20.82
N ARG A 434 6.03 19.11 -20.68
CA ARG A 434 6.72 20.40 -20.50
C ARG A 434 7.33 20.58 -19.10
N ASP A 435 6.81 19.86 -18.11
CA ASP A 435 7.22 19.98 -16.71
C ASP A 435 8.30 18.94 -16.35
N LEU A 436 8.81 18.20 -17.34
CA LEU A 436 9.84 17.18 -17.16
C LEU A 436 11.20 17.79 -16.84
N ASP A 437 11.87 17.24 -15.84
CA ASP A 437 13.26 17.53 -15.54
C ASP A 437 14.21 16.73 -16.45
N TYR A 438 14.86 17.45 -17.36
CA TYR A 438 15.82 16.89 -18.31
C TYR A 438 17.19 16.59 -17.68
N SER A 439 17.51 17.19 -16.52
CA SER A 439 18.79 17.02 -15.83
C SER A 439 18.94 15.61 -15.25
N VAL A 440 17.84 15.04 -14.74
CA VAL A 440 17.76 13.65 -14.26
C VAL A 440 17.19 12.68 -15.31
N HIS A 441 17.07 13.15 -16.56
CA HIS A 441 16.61 12.37 -17.72
C HIS A 441 15.20 11.76 -17.58
N GLN A 442 14.24 12.46 -16.96
CA GLN A 442 12.84 11.98 -16.85
C GLN A 442 12.22 11.66 -18.22
N HIS A 443 12.56 12.44 -19.26
CA HIS A 443 12.11 12.21 -20.65
C HIS A 443 12.52 10.85 -21.25
N LEU A 444 13.48 10.13 -20.64
CA LEU A 444 13.86 8.77 -21.02
C LEU A 444 13.30 7.74 -20.04
N TRP A 445 13.46 7.99 -18.74
CA TRP A 445 13.15 7.01 -17.69
C TRP A 445 11.65 6.82 -17.47
N LEU A 446 10.86 7.91 -17.41
CA LEU A 446 9.43 7.81 -17.17
C LEU A 446 8.68 7.07 -18.30
N PRO A 447 8.94 7.35 -19.60
CA PRO A 447 8.36 6.54 -20.68
C PRO A 447 8.79 5.08 -20.63
N LEU A 448 10.06 4.80 -20.30
CA LEU A 448 10.54 3.42 -20.18
C LEU A 448 9.79 2.67 -19.08
N PHE A 449 9.64 3.28 -17.90
CA PHE A 449 8.90 2.70 -16.79
C PHE A 449 7.44 2.46 -17.15
N MET A 450 6.77 3.43 -17.78
CA MET A 450 5.41 3.26 -18.29
C MET A 450 5.30 2.09 -19.28
N VAL A 451 6.26 1.94 -20.21
CA VAL A 451 6.32 0.79 -21.13
C VAL A 451 6.50 -0.53 -20.38
N LEU A 452 7.33 -0.56 -19.34
CA LEU A 452 7.49 -1.75 -18.50
C LEU A 452 6.19 -2.12 -17.77
N VAL A 453 5.45 -1.14 -17.22
CA VAL A 453 4.12 -1.37 -16.62
C VAL A 453 3.18 -2.03 -17.63
N PHE A 454 3.14 -1.54 -18.86
CA PHE A 454 2.34 -2.16 -19.93
C PHE A 454 2.82 -3.57 -20.28
N ILE A 455 4.12 -3.83 -20.33
CA ILE A 455 4.66 -5.18 -20.60
C ILE A 455 4.20 -6.17 -19.52
N PHE A 456 4.35 -5.83 -18.24
CA PHE A 456 3.87 -6.66 -17.14
C PHE A 456 2.36 -6.87 -17.22
N THR A 457 1.60 -5.81 -17.49
CA THR A 457 0.14 -5.86 -17.61
C THR A 457 -0.30 -6.78 -18.75
N LEU A 458 0.28 -6.63 -19.95
CA LEU A 458 -0.05 -7.44 -21.12
C LEU A 458 0.30 -8.92 -20.91
N GLN A 459 1.46 -9.20 -20.30
CA GLN A 459 1.84 -10.57 -19.95
C GLN A 459 0.89 -11.19 -18.93
N ALA A 460 0.47 -10.43 -17.92
CA ALA A 460 -0.50 -10.88 -16.94
C ALA A 460 -1.88 -11.15 -17.56
N VAL A 461 -2.36 -10.27 -18.44
CA VAL A 461 -3.60 -10.46 -19.20
C VAL A 461 -3.52 -11.71 -20.08
N ALA A 462 -2.40 -11.93 -20.78
CA ALA A 462 -2.19 -13.14 -21.58
C ALA A 462 -2.19 -14.41 -20.71
N GLY A 463 -1.51 -14.39 -19.56
CA GLY A 463 -1.50 -15.48 -18.58
C GLY A 463 -2.89 -15.78 -18.02
N GLY A 464 -3.64 -14.72 -17.70
CA GLY A 464 -5.02 -14.81 -17.25
C GLY A 464 -5.95 -15.38 -18.31
N TRP A 465 -5.79 -14.94 -19.57
CA TRP A 465 -6.52 -15.49 -20.71
C TRP A 465 -6.27 -16.98 -20.92
N ILE A 466 -5.03 -17.44 -20.74
CA ILE A 466 -4.68 -18.86 -20.80
C ILE A 466 -5.38 -19.66 -19.70
N LEU A 467 -5.36 -19.17 -18.46
CA LEU A 467 -6.10 -19.78 -17.35
C LEU A 467 -7.61 -19.83 -17.63
N TRP A 468 -8.15 -18.76 -18.23
CA TRP A 468 -9.56 -18.68 -18.59
C TRP A 468 -9.91 -19.74 -19.63
N ARG A 469 -9.09 -19.86 -20.68
CA ARG A 469 -9.27 -20.85 -21.75
C ARG A 469 -9.07 -22.30 -21.29
N ALA A 470 -8.22 -22.54 -20.30
CA ALA A 470 -8.08 -23.88 -19.71
C ALA A 470 -9.39 -24.38 -19.11
N ALA A 471 -10.30 -23.47 -18.72
CA ALA A 471 -11.67 -23.73 -18.28
C ALA A 471 -11.79 -24.76 -17.12
N THR A 472 -10.71 -25.00 -16.39
CA THR A 472 -10.72 -25.87 -15.20
C THR A 472 -11.28 -25.11 -14.00
N THR A 473 -11.86 -25.84 -13.04
CA THR A 473 -12.36 -25.23 -11.80
C THR A 473 -11.24 -24.54 -11.03
N GLU A 474 -10.04 -25.12 -11.01
CA GLU A 474 -8.87 -24.53 -10.33
C GLU A 474 -8.43 -23.23 -11.03
N SER A 475 -8.29 -23.23 -12.35
CA SER A 475 -7.91 -22.02 -13.11
C SER A 475 -8.90 -20.87 -12.89
N ARG A 476 -10.22 -21.15 -12.83
CA ARG A 476 -11.24 -20.14 -12.50
C ARG A 476 -11.10 -19.59 -11.08
N ARG A 477 -10.72 -20.42 -10.11
CA ARG A 477 -10.47 -19.97 -8.73
C ARG A 477 -9.25 -19.06 -8.65
N TRP A 478 -8.15 -19.41 -9.31
CA TRP A 478 -6.94 -18.59 -9.30
C TRP A 478 -7.16 -17.24 -9.98
N LEU A 479 -7.89 -17.24 -11.10
CA LEU A 479 -8.31 -15.99 -11.75
C LEU A 479 -9.18 -15.12 -10.85
N LEU A 480 -10.16 -15.73 -10.18
CA LEU A 480 -11.03 -15.00 -9.26
C LEU A 480 -10.23 -14.43 -8.08
N LEU A 481 -9.33 -15.22 -7.49
CA LEU A 481 -8.46 -14.77 -6.40
C LEU A 481 -7.62 -13.56 -6.82
N VAL A 482 -6.92 -13.66 -7.96
CA VAL A 482 -6.09 -12.55 -8.46
C VAL A 482 -6.94 -11.33 -8.77
N ALA A 483 -8.07 -11.51 -9.45
CA ALA A 483 -8.97 -10.40 -9.79
C ALA A 483 -9.50 -9.71 -8.53
N LEU A 484 -9.96 -10.46 -7.53
CA LEU A 484 -10.46 -9.89 -6.27
C LEU A 484 -9.34 -9.20 -5.48
N SER A 485 -8.15 -9.79 -5.40
CA SER A 485 -7.01 -9.18 -4.70
C SER A 485 -6.57 -7.86 -5.34
N ILE A 486 -6.60 -7.77 -6.67
CA ILE A 486 -6.22 -6.55 -7.39
C ILE A 486 -7.35 -5.52 -7.35
N PHE A 487 -8.54 -5.87 -7.84
CA PHE A 487 -9.57 -4.88 -8.13
C PHE A 487 -10.31 -4.38 -6.90
N ILE A 488 -10.41 -5.15 -5.81
CA ILE A 488 -10.98 -4.63 -4.55
C ILE A 488 -10.06 -3.54 -3.99
N ARG A 489 -8.75 -3.79 -3.97
CA ARG A 489 -7.76 -2.85 -3.43
C ARG A 489 -7.61 -1.62 -4.32
N LEU A 490 -7.56 -1.82 -5.65
CA LEU A 490 -7.56 -0.71 -6.60
C LEU A 490 -8.82 0.15 -6.46
N ALA A 491 -10.01 -0.46 -6.34
CA ALA A 491 -11.25 0.28 -6.13
C ALA A 491 -11.24 1.04 -4.80
N PHE A 492 -10.69 0.47 -3.73
CA PHE A 492 -10.55 1.16 -2.45
C PHE A 492 -9.68 2.41 -2.56
N PHE A 493 -8.44 2.28 -3.06
CA PHE A 493 -7.53 3.43 -3.21
C PHE A 493 -8.02 4.45 -4.22
N ALA A 494 -8.69 4.02 -5.28
CA ALA A 494 -9.33 4.91 -6.23
C ALA A 494 -10.41 5.79 -5.59
N THR A 495 -10.95 5.43 -4.42
CA THR A 495 -11.90 6.28 -3.72
C THR A 495 -11.23 7.33 -2.85
N LEU A 496 -9.94 7.22 -2.50
CA LEU A 496 -9.25 8.16 -1.60
C LEU A 496 -8.72 9.38 -2.36
N GLU A 497 -8.45 10.46 -1.62
CA GLU A 497 -7.98 11.76 -2.08
C GLU A 497 -6.48 11.79 -2.44
N ASN A 498 -5.71 10.78 -2.02
CA ASN A 498 -4.27 10.67 -2.23
C ASN A 498 -3.91 9.49 -3.16
N PRO A 499 -4.19 9.58 -4.48
CA PRO A 499 -3.80 8.53 -5.40
C PRO A 499 -2.26 8.52 -5.57
N GLU A 500 -1.57 7.57 -4.95
CA GLU A 500 -0.12 7.37 -5.13
C GLU A 500 0.16 6.03 -5.84
N PRO A 501 0.92 5.99 -6.95
CA PRO A 501 1.20 4.75 -7.67
C PRO A 501 1.86 3.66 -6.81
N ARG A 502 2.61 4.04 -5.76
CA ARG A 502 3.13 3.09 -4.76
C ARG A 502 2.09 2.14 -4.15
N TYR A 503 0.81 2.51 -4.10
CA TYR A 503 -0.26 1.66 -3.52
C TYR A 503 -0.64 0.43 -4.34
N THR A 504 -0.14 0.32 -5.56
CA THR A 504 -0.44 -0.78 -6.48
C THR A 504 0.77 -1.65 -6.79
N VAL A 505 1.94 -1.38 -6.18
CA VAL A 505 3.18 -2.12 -6.47
C VAL A 505 3.10 -3.60 -6.07
N GLU A 506 2.29 -3.92 -5.07
CA GLU A 506 2.05 -5.30 -4.64
C GLU A 506 1.26 -6.12 -5.68
N PHE A 507 0.74 -5.49 -6.73
CA PHE A 507 0.14 -6.21 -7.85
C PHE A 507 1.22 -6.88 -8.70
N PHE A 508 2.39 -6.26 -8.90
CA PHE A 508 3.44 -6.78 -9.80
C PHE A 508 3.87 -8.22 -9.51
N PRO A 509 3.99 -8.68 -8.25
CA PRO A 509 4.18 -10.10 -7.94
C PRO A 509 3.15 -11.04 -8.58
N LEU A 510 1.86 -10.67 -8.55
CA LEU A 510 0.79 -11.46 -9.17
C LEU A 510 0.83 -11.35 -10.70
N LEU A 511 1.17 -10.17 -11.25
CA LEU A 511 1.39 -9.98 -12.68
C LEU A 511 2.55 -10.85 -13.18
N ALA A 512 3.66 -10.92 -12.43
CA ALA A 512 4.81 -11.76 -12.75
C ALA A 512 4.46 -13.26 -12.71
N ALA A 513 3.65 -13.70 -11.74
CA ALA A 513 3.16 -15.08 -11.67
C ALA A 513 2.33 -15.44 -12.92
N LEU A 514 1.40 -14.58 -13.33
CA LEU A 514 0.61 -14.77 -14.55
C LEU A 514 1.45 -14.67 -15.82
N GLY A 515 2.40 -13.72 -15.87
CA GLY A 515 3.33 -13.55 -16.97
C GLY A 515 4.20 -14.79 -17.18
N GLY A 516 4.65 -15.45 -16.10
CA GLY A 516 5.34 -16.73 -16.20
C GLY A 516 4.50 -17.84 -16.85
N ILE A 517 3.19 -17.87 -16.58
CA ILE A 517 2.25 -18.79 -17.25
C ILE A 517 2.13 -18.46 -18.74
N ALA A 518 2.06 -17.16 -19.09
CA ALA A 518 2.01 -16.70 -20.47
C ALA A 518 3.26 -17.10 -21.26
N LEU A 519 4.44 -16.81 -20.72
CA LEU A 519 5.72 -17.14 -21.35
C LEU A 519 5.95 -18.64 -21.49
N ALA A 520 5.46 -19.45 -20.56
CA ALA A 520 5.53 -20.90 -20.69
C ALA A 520 4.64 -21.47 -21.81
N SER A 521 3.59 -20.73 -22.21
CA SER A 521 2.65 -21.17 -23.26
C SER A 521 3.11 -20.86 -24.68
N SER A 522 3.98 -19.86 -24.87
CA SER A 522 4.41 -19.38 -26.19
C SER A 522 5.44 -20.30 -26.87
N SER A 523 5.73 -20.05 -28.15
CA SER A 523 6.83 -20.70 -28.89
C SER A 523 8.19 -20.45 -28.24
N PHE A 524 8.37 -19.32 -27.55
CA PHE A 524 9.55 -19.08 -26.71
C PHE A 524 9.61 -20.07 -25.53
N GLY A 525 8.46 -20.36 -24.92
CA GLY A 525 8.32 -21.43 -23.93
C GLY A 525 8.65 -22.82 -24.49
N GLU A 526 8.46 -23.07 -25.78
CA GLU A 526 8.88 -24.31 -26.46
C GLU A 526 10.39 -24.40 -26.64
N VAL A 527 11.02 -23.31 -27.05
CA VAL A 527 12.48 -23.24 -27.16
C VAL A 527 13.11 -23.37 -25.78
N ALA A 528 12.67 -22.59 -24.80
CA ALA A 528 13.17 -22.65 -23.42
C ALA A 528 12.91 -24.03 -22.78
N ALA A 529 11.75 -24.64 -23.04
CA ALA A 529 11.49 -26.03 -22.68
C ALA A 529 12.45 -26.97 -23.40
N GLY A 530 12.77 -26.78 -24.68
CA GLY A 530 13.77 -27.58 -25.39
C GLY A 530 15.16 -27.52 -24.77
N TRP A 531 15.61 -26.32 -24.37
CA TRP A 531 16.91 -26.12 -23.70
C TRP A 531 16.94 -26.70 -22.28
N LEU A 532 15.87 -26.49 -21.50
CA LEU A 532 15.76 -26.94 -20.11
C LEU A 532 15.43 -28.43 -20.00
N LEU A 533 14.57 -28.94 -20.89
CA LEU A 533 14.02 -30.29 -20.86
C LEU A 533 14.81 -31.28 -21.74
N GLY A 534 15.58 -30.81 -22.73
CA GLY A 534 16.32 -31.65 -23.66
C GLY A 534 15.35 -32.42 -24.59
N PHE A 535 15.40 -32.16 -25.88
CA PHE A 535 14.73 -33.03 -26.85
C PHE A 535 15.34 -34.44 -26.75
N VAL A 536 14.48 -35.43 -26.47
CA VAL A 536 14.54 -36.75 -27.13
C VAL A 536 13.41 -36.75 -28.15
#